data_AF-A0A2E9IS02-F1
#
_entry.id   AF-A0A2E9IS02-F1
#
_cell.length_a   1.000
_cell.length_b   1.000
_cell.length_c   1.000
_cell.angle_alpha   90.00
_cell.angle_beta   90.00
_cell.angle_gamma   90.00
#
_symmetry.space_group_name_H-M   'P 1'
#
loop_
_entity.id
_entity.type
_entity.pdbx_description
1 polymer ?
#
loop_
_entity_poly.entity_id
_entity_poly.type
_entity_poly.pdbx_seq_one_letter_code
_entity_poly.pdbx_strand_id
1 'polypeptide(L)'
;MKRLSCIFCVCLLSLVPLSGEVLPDLVQVEITTLAWQKPVSELYFLNDGAIQEIKAYTGGFSMPFAYKGPVTLQLYADRSVFSLEPAERPQPVAVAQLPSGIKEAMLVFIPSGAGQYKVMVWDASLDGFPAQSYRVYNLSSTRVAFAIGDTPKVYTIEPRAMQLVRQAGLIQDRQMVKVQIAQDAQGGMSLAYRSLWSVGADTRSTVFILPRSEGRKGVKILKYTQRGID
;
A
#
# COMPACT_ATOMS: atom_id res chain seq x y z
N MET A 1 -43.34 -53.73 -53.50
CA MET A 1 -42.07 -53.57 -52.77
C MET A 1 -41.71 -52.08 -52.73
N LYS A 2 -41.96 -51.40 -51.61
CA LYS A 2 -41.57 -49.99 -51.40
C LYS A 2 -40.73 -49.95 -50.11
N ARG A 3 -39.46 -49.55 -50.23
CA ARG A 3 -38.53 -49.43 -49.10
C ARG A 3 -38.77 -48.08 -48.43
N LEU A 4 -39.15 -48.09 -47.16
CA LEU A 4 -39.31 -46.91 -46.31
C LEU A 4 -38.01 -46.74 -45.51
N SER A 5 -37.17 -45.78 -45.89
CA SER A 5 -35.98 -45.41 -45.12
C SER A 5 -36.37 -44.47 -43.99
N CYS A 6 -36.34 -44.97 -42.74
CA CYS A 6 -36.39 -44.14 -41.54
C CYS A 6 -35.04 -43.41 -41.36
N ILE A 7 -35.05 -42.10 -41.54
CA ILE A 7 -33.92 -41.22 -41.21
C ILE A 7 -33.94 -41.01 -39.68
N PHE A 8 -32.95 -41.56 -39.00
CA PHE A 8 -32.73 -41.43 -37.57
C PHE A 8 -32.06 -40.07 -37.30
N CYS A 9 -32.83 -39.08 -36.84
CA CYS A 9 -32.31 -37.77 -36.46
C CYS A 9 -31.72 -37.87 -35.05
N VAL A 10 -30.40 -38.06 -34.96
CA VAL A 10 -29.65 -38.03 -33.70
C VAL A 10 -29.49 -36.57 -33.28
N CYS A 11 -30.31 -36.12 -32.31
CA CYS A 11 -30.08 -34.85 -31.62
C CYS A 11 -28.81 -34.98 -30.76
N LEU A 12 -27.67 -34.47 -31.28
CA LEU A 12 -26.51 -34.18 -30.44
C LEU A 12 -26.92 -33.08 -29.45
N LEU A 13 -27.17 -33.45 -28.19
CA LEU A 13 -27.10 -32.51 -27.08
C LEU A 13 -25.64 -32.06 -26.93
N SER A 14 -25.29 -30.92 -27.53
CA SER A 14 -24.07 -30.20 -27.19
C SER A 14 -24.19 -29.70 -25.76
N LEU A 15 -23.52 -30.40 -24.82
CA LEU A 15 -23.20 -29.86 -23.50
C LEU A 15 -22.42 -28.56 -23.72
N VAL A 16 -23.10 -27.41 -23.59
CA VAL A 16 -22.40 -26.14 -23.44
C VAL A 16 -21.77 -26.19 -22.05
N PRO A 17 -20.44 -26.12 -21.91
CA PRO A 17 -19.85 -25.98 -20.59
C PRO A 17 -20.41 -24.71 -19.97
N LEU A 18 -21.11 -24.84 -18.84
CA LEU A 18 -21.40 -23.70 -17.99
C LEU A 18 -20.06 -23.04 -17.70
N SER A 19 -19.86 -21.83 -18.21
CA SER A 19 -18.79 -20.95 -17.76
C SER A 19 -18.98 -20.76 -16.25
N GLY A 20 -18.25 -21.53 -15.45
CA GLY A 20 -18.24 -21.37 -14.01
C GLY A 20 -17.77 -19.96 -13.70
N GLU A 21 -18.66 -19.15 -13.13
CA GLU A 21 -18.32 -17.84 -12.62
C GLU A 21 -17.26 -18.04 -11.53
N VAL A 22 -16.00 -17.70 -11.85
CA VAL A 22 -14.91 -17.78 -10.88
C VAL A 22 -15.21 -16.74 -9.81
N LEU A 23 -15.68 -17.21 -8.65
CA LEU A 23 -15.95 -16.33 -7.52
C LEU A 23 -14.65 -15.58 -7.18
N PRO A 24 -14.71 -14.26 -6.98
CA PRO A 24 -13.53 -13.49 -6.66
C PRO A 24 -12.98 -13.92 -5.30
N ASP A 25 -11.65 -14.04 -5.20
CA ASP A 25 -10.99 -14.26 -3.91
C ASP A 25 -11.34 -13.10 -2.96
N LEU A 26 -11.94 -13.43 -1.83
CA LEU A 26 -12.35 -12.47 -0.82
C LEU A 26 -11.30 -12.37 0.29
N VAL A 27 -11.14 -11.17 0.84
CA VAL A 27 -10.29 -10.88 2.00
C VAL A 27 -11.06 -10.09 3.04
N GLN A 28 -10.61 -10.25 4.30
CA GLN A 28 -10.98 -9.39 5.40
C GLN A 28 -9.69 -8.80 5.99
N VAL A 29 -9.57 -7.48 5.97
CA VAL A 29 -8.33 -6.76 6.33
C VAL A 29 -8.68 -5.41 6.94
N GLU A 30 -7.90 -4.97 7.92
CA GLU A 30 -7.97 -3.60 8.42
C GLU A 30 -7.12 -2.69 7.53
N ILE A 31 -7.72 -1.62 7.00
CA ILE A 31 -7.06 -0.69 6.08
C ILE A 31 -6.77 0.63 6.78
N THR A 32 -5.52 1.07 6.66
CA THR A 32 -5.11 2.46 6.89
C THR A 32 -4.69 3.08 5.58
N THR A 33 -4.84 4.40 5.45
CA THR A 33 -4.46 5.12 4.23
C THR A 33 -3.48 6.26 4.52
N LEU A 34 -2.68 6.58 3.51
CA LEU A 34 -1.77 7.72 3.51
C LEU A 34 -1.79 8.39 2.13
N ALA A 35 -1.92 9.71 2.11
CA ALA A 35 -1.80 10.47 0.87
C ALA A 35 -0.38 11.04 0.73
N TRP A 36 0.24 10.80 -0.43
CA TRP A 36 1.62 11.21 -0.66
C TRP A 36 1.81 12.73 -0.70
N GLN A 37 0.95 13.43 -1.44
CA GLN A 37 1.19 14.81 -1.88
C GLN A 37 0.01 15.72 -1.59
N LYS A 38 -1.19 15.29 -1.99
CA LYS A 38 -2.45 15.98 -1.78
C LYS A 38 -3.42 15.03 -1.08
N PRO A 39 -4.28 15.50 -0.18
CA PRO A 39 -5.33 14.68 0.39
C PRO A 39 -6.16 14.02 -0.72
N VAL A 40 -6.65 12.82 -0.44
CA VAL A 40 -7.55 12.08 -1.31
C VAL A 40 -8.89 11.97 -0.61
N SER A 41 -9.95 12.32 -1.33
CA SER A 41 -11.35 12.23 -0.92
C SER A 41 -12.19 11.92 -2.15
N GLU A 42 -13.48 11.68 -1.95
CA GLU A 42 -14.44 11.45 -3.05
C GLU A 42 -14.07 10.24 -3.93
N LEU A 43 -13.37 9.26 -3.34
CA LEU A 43 -13.14 7.96 -3.96
C LEU A 43 -14.05 6.92 -3.30
N TYR A 44 -14.77 6.15 -4.10
CA TYR A 44 -15.80 5.23 -3.63
C TYR A 44 -15.48 3.78 -3.97
N PHE A 45 -15.89 2.87 -3.10
CA PHE A 45 -15.66 1.42 -3.24
C PHE A 45 -16.77 0.61 -2.58
N LEU A 46 -16.86 -0.67 -2.93
CA LEU A 46 -17.75 -1.62 -2.25
C LEU A 46 -17.02 -2.30 -1.10
N ASN A 47 -17.64 -2.27 0.08
CA ASN A 47 -17.19 -2.93 1.29
C ASN A 47 -18.37 -3.71 1.89
N ASP A 48 -18.31 -5.04 1.86
CA ASP A 48 -19.38 -5.95 2.28
C ASP A 48 -20.75 -5.58 1.66
N GLY A 49 -20.75 -5.22 0.36
CA GLY A 49 -21.94 -4.80 -0.39
C GLY A 49 -22.38 -3.35 -0.15
N ALA A 50 -21.82 -2.64 0.82
CA ALA A 50 -22.09 -1.23 1.06
C ALA A 50 -21.11 -0.33 0.31
N ILE A 51 -21.61 0.77 -0.27
CA ILE A 51 -20.75 1.77 -0.90
C ILE A 51 -20.16 2.67 0.19
N GLN A 52 -18.83 2.77 0.23
CA GLN A 52 -18.09 3.60 1.19
C GLN A 52 -17.16 4.57 0.47
N GLU A 53 -16.87 5.70 1.11
CA GLU A 53 -15.85 6.66 0.67
C GLU A 53 -14.52 6.34 1.35
N ILE A 54 -13.42 6.36 0.60
CA ILE A 54 -12.07 6.27 1.14
C ILE A 54 -11.43 7.66 1.19
N LYS A 55 -10.85 7.99 2.35
CA LYS A 55 -10.12 9.24 2.59
C LYS A 55 -8.68 8.93 2.91
N ALA A 56 -7.76 9.75 2.39
CA ALA A 56 -6.35 9.68 2.74
C ALA A 56 -5.80 11.09 3.01
N TYR A 57 -5.00 11.22 4.05
CA TYR A 57 -4.50 12.52 4.53
C TYR A 57 -3.03 12.71 4.21
N THR A 58 -2.62 13.97 4.03
CA THR A 58 -1.21 14.33 3.93
C THR A 58 -0.63 14.49 5.32
N GLY A 59 0.48 13.81 5.61
CA GLY A 59 1.18 13.97 6.88
C GLY A 59 0.63 13.15 8.05
N GLY A 60 -0.33 12.25 7.83
CA GLY A 60 -0.87 11.34 8.85
C GLY A 60 -1.52 10.11 8.22
N PHE A 61 -1.61 9.03 9.00
CA PHE A 61 -2.47 7.90 8.65
C PHE A 61 -3.94 8.27 8.88
N SER A 62 -4.84 7.66 8.11
CA SER A 62 -6.25 7.61 8.51
C SER A 62 -6.42 6.81 9.80
N MET A 63 -7.59 6.94 10.42
CA MET A 63 -8.05 5.89 11.32
C MET A 63 -8.17 4.57 10.54
N PRO A 64 -7.78 3.44 11.13
CA PRO A 64 -8.00 2.15 10.51
C PRO A 64 -9.50 1.87 10.33
N PHE A 65 -9.87 1.15 9.27
CA PHE A 65 -11.24 0.68 9.04
C PHE A 65 -11.25 -0.74 8.47
N ALA A 66 -12.27 -1.52 8.82
CA ALA A 66 -12.39 -2.88 8.32
C ALA A 66 -12.84 -2.89 6.85
N TYR A 67 -12.17 -3.69 6.03
CA TYR A 67 -12.54 -4.01 4.66
C TYR A 67 -12.88 -5.49 4.54
N LYS A 68 -14.00 -5.78 3.86
CA LYS A 68 -14.40 -7.13 3.47
C LYS A 68 -14.87 -7.10 2.02
N GLY A 69 -14.15 -7.78 1.14
CA GLY A 69 -14.43 -7.76 -0.29
C GLY A 69 -13.34 -8.43 -1.12
N PRO A 70 -13.37 -8.26 -2.46
CA PRO A 70 -12.36 -8.83 -3.34
C PRO A 70 -10.93 -8.41 -3.02
N VAL A 71 -9.95 -9.28 -3.30
CA VAL A 71 -8.50 -8.96 -3.21
C VAL A 71 -8.10 -7.75 -4.06
N THR A 72 -8.85 -7.46 -5.13
CA THR A 72 -8.65 -6.30 -5.98
C THR A 72 -9.63 -5.20 -5.56
N LEU A 73 -9.14 -4.24 -4.78
CA LEU A 73 -9.91 -3.06 -4.37
C LEU A 73 -9.92 -2.04 -5.51
N GLN A 74 -11.08 -1.87 -6.13
CA GLN A 74 -11.32 -0.89 -7.19
C GLN A 74 -11.95 0.38 -6.61
N LEU A 75 -11.38 1.53 -6.92
CA LEU A 75 -11.82 2.84 -6.43
C LEU A 75 -12.32 3.70 -7.60
N TYR A 76 -13.48 4.32 -7.42
CA TYR A 76 -14.15 5.13 -8.44
C TYR A 76 -14.34 6.57 -7.97
N ALA A 77 -14.26 7.54 -8.88
CA ALA A 77 -14.47 8.96 -8.53
C ALA A 77 -15.95 9.34 -8.39
N ASP A 78 -16.87 8.51 -8.88
CA ASP A 78 -18.31 8.75 -8.80
C ASP A 78 -19.02 7.58 -8.11
N ARG A 79 -19.84 7.92 -7.11
CA ARG A 79 -20.68 6.98 -6.37
C ARG A 79 -21.76 6.35 -7.23
N SER A 80 -22.25 7.06 -8.26
CA SER A 80 -23.31 6.58 -9.15
C SER A 80 -22.92 5.32 -9.94
N VAL A 81 -21.62 5.07 -10.11
CA VAL A 81 -21.09 3.89 -10.82
C VAL A 81 -21.61 2.57 -10.25
N PHE A 82 -21.95 2.52 -8.96
CA PHE A 82 -22.44 1.29 -8.33
C PHE A 82 -23.90 0.97 -8.62
N SER A 83 -24.66 1.86 -9.28
CA SER A 83 -25.98 1.53 -9.84
C SER A 83 -25.90 0.92 -11.24
N LEU A 84 -24.71 0.91 -11.85
CA LEU A 84 -24.45 0.27 -13.15
C LEU A 84 -24.09 -1.20 -12.95
N GLU A 85 -24.44 -2.01 -13.95
CA GLU A 85 -23.96 -3.39 -14.05
C GLU A 85 -22.43 -3.42 -14.12
N PRO A 86 -21.75 -4.44 -13.54
CA PRO A 86 -20.28 -4.48 -13.48
C PRO A 86 -19.57 -4.27 -14.82
N ALA A 87 -20.15 -4.76 -15.93
CA ALA A 87 -19.61 -4.64 -17.28
C ALA A 87 -19.71 -3.22 -17.86
N GLU A 88 -20.62 -2.39 -17.33
CA GLU A 88 -20.89 -1.03 -17.80
C GLU A 88 -20.14 0.03 -16.97
N ARG A 89 -19.52 -0.39 -15.86
CA ARG A 89 -18.76 0.52 -14.99
C ARG A 89 -17.58 1.09 -15.77
N PRO A 90 -17.29 2.41 -15.64
CA PRO A 90 -16.09 3.00 -16.22
C PRO A 90 -14.83 2.38 -15.60
N GLN A 91 -13.67 2.69 -16.16
CA GLN A 91 -12.42 2.27 -15.53
C GLN A 91 -12.26 2.91 -14.14
N PRO A 92 -11.83 2.14 -13.11
CA PRO A 92 -11.55 2.70 -11.81
C PRO A 92 -10.40 3.71 -11.88
N VAL A 93 -10.50 4.78 -11.09
CA VAL A 93 -9.45 5.83 -11.02
C VAL A 93 -8.22 5.39 -10.22
N ALA A 94 -8.37 4.30 -9.47
CA ALA A 94 -7.30 3.65 -8.74
C ALA A 94 -7.65 2.18 -8.48
N VAL A 95 -6.63 1.32 -8.51
CA VAL A 95 -6.74 -0.10 -8.21
C VAL A 95 -5.65 -0.47 -7.21
N ALA A 96 -6.03 -1.15 -6.14
CA ALA A 96 -5.12 -1.68 -5.13
C ALA A 96 -5.23 -3.21 -5.09
N GLN A 97 -4.09 -3.89 -5.22
CA GLN A 97 -4.02 -5.34 -5.07
C GLN A 97 -3.67 -5.66 -3.61
N LEU A 98 -4.64 -6.15 -2.85
CA LEU A 98 -4.46 -6.57 -1.46
C LEU A 98 -3.81 -7.96 -1.45
N PRO A 99 -2.64 -8.12 -0.80
CA PRO A 99 -2.04 -9.43 -0.60
C PRO A 99 -3.00 -10.37 0.15
N SER A 100 -3.06 -11.63 -0.26
CA SER A 100 -3.79 -12.65 0.48
C SER A 100 -3.12 -12.90 1.84
N GLY A 101 -3.91 -12.98 2.91
CA GLY A 101 -3.45 -13.41 4.23
C GLY A 101 -2.88 -12.32 5.15
N ILE A 102 -2.79 -11.07 4.70
CA ILE A 102 -2.46 -9.95 5.61
C ILE A 102 -3.68 -9.54 6.42
N LYS A 103 -3.46 -9.18 7.68
CA LYS A 103 -4.53 -8.71 8.60
C LYS A 103 -4.69 -7.20 8.58
N GLU A 104 -3.61 -6.48 8.30
CA GLU A 104 -3.55 -5.03 8.29
C GLU A 104 -2.84 -4.57 7.01
N ALA A 105 -3.46 -3.66 6.27
CA ALA A 105 -2.91 -3.08 5.05
C ALA A 105 -2.78 -1.56 5.18
N MET A 106 -1.69 -1.02 4.66
CA MET A 106 -1.53 0.41 4.44
C MET A 106 -1.59 0.70 2.95
N LEU A 107 -2.56 1.52 2.55
CA LEU A 107 -2.71 2.02 1.19
C LEU A 107 -2.07 3.40 1.06
N VAL A 108 -1.09 3.53 0.17
CA VAL A 108 -0.45 4.81 -0.13
C VAL A 108 -0.87 5.30 -1.50
N PHE A 109 -1.53 6.45 -1.51
CA PHE A 109 -2.05 7.08 -2.71
C PHE A 109 -1.04 8.04 -3.32
N ILE A 110 -0.65 7.75 -4.56
CA ILE A 110 0.33 8.51 -5.34
C ILE A 110 -0.36 9.04 -6.60
N PRO A 111 -0.43 10.37 -6.81
CA PRO A 111 -0.97 10.91 -8.04
C PRO A 111 -0.21 10.37 -9.26
N SER A 112 -0.94 9.86 -10.26
CA SER A 112 -0.37 9.32 -11.51
C SER A 112 -0.88 10.00 -12.78
N GLY A 113 -1.81 10.94 -12.65
CA GLY A 113 -2.41 11.68 -13.74
C GLY A 113 -3.52 12.62 -13.24
N ALA A 114 -4.25 13.24 -14.16
CA ALA A 114 -5.42 14.05 -13.80
C ALA A 114 -6.52 13.14 -13.21
N GLY A 115 -6.76 13.24 -11.91
CA GLY A 115 -7.77 12.45 -11.19
C GLY A 115 -7.45 10.96 -11.04
N GLN A 116 -6.26 10.51 -11.42
CA GLN A 116 -5.84 9.10 -11.31
C GLN A 116 -4.78 8.92 -10.22
N TYR A 117 -4.86 7.76 -9.55
CA TYR A 117 -3.91 7.39 -8.52
C TYR A 117 -3.30 6.01 -8.75
N LYS A 118 -1.99 5.93 -8.57
CA LYS A 118 -1.33 4.67 -8.26
C LYS A 118 -1.48 4.41 -6.76
N VAL A 119 -1.92 3.21 -6.40
CA VAL A 119 -1.99 2.77 -4.99
C VAL A 119 -0.88 1.76 -4.74
N MET A 120 -0.04 2.06 -3.76
CA MET A 120 0.89 1.08 -3.20
C MET A 120 0.24 0.43 -1.99
N VAL A 121 0.34 -0.90 -1.90
CA VAL A 121 -0.17 -1.67 -0.77
C VAL A 121 1.00 -2.24 0.00
N TRP A 122 1.00 -2.03 1.31
CA TRP A 122 1.99 -2.61 2.21
C TRP A 122 1.32 -3.32 3.36
N ASP A 123 1.94 -4.41 3.81
CA ASP A 123 1.58 -5.08 5.04
C ASP A 123 1.91 -4.17 6.22
N ALA A 124 0.86 -3.74 6.92
CA ALA A 124 0.96 -2.88 8.10
C ALA A 124 1.02 -3.67 9.40
N SER A 125 0.80 -4.99 9.35
CA SER A 125 0.71 -5.85 10.54
C SER A 125 1.98 -5.78 11.38
N LEU A 126 1.83 -6.05 12.68
CA LEU A 126 2.99 -6.16 13.57
C LEU A 126 3.79 -7.45 13.36
N ASP A 127 3.26 -8.40 12.59
CA ASP A 127 3.93 -9.64 12.24
C ASP A 127 5.24 -9.33 11.48
N GLY A 128 6.34 -9.86 11.97
CA GLY A 128 7.67 -9.58 11.43
C GLY A 128 8.21 -8.15 11.68
N PHE A 129 7.50 -7.31 12.46
CA PHE A 129 7.93 -5.97 12.87
C PHE A 129 8.26 -5.94 14.37
N PRO A 130 9.45 -6.40 14.78
CA PRO A 130 9.81 -6.48 16.20
C PRO A 130 9.97 -5.09 16.82
N ALA A 131 9.93 -5.02 18.16
CA ALA A 131 10.32 -3.81 18.88
C ALA A 131 11.77 -3.40 18.55
N GLN A 132 12.11 -2.13 18.79
CA GLN A 132 13.39 -1.51 18.42
C GLN A 132 13.74 -1.67 16.92
N SER A 133 12.73 -1.52 16.06
CA SER A 133 12.96 -1.58 14.62
C SER A 133 12.24 -0.46 13.87
N TYR A 134 12.70 -0.24 12.64
CA TYR A 134 12.17 0.76 11.73
C TYR A 134 11.70 0.12 10.43
N ARG A 135 10.46 0.38 10.02
CA ARG A 135 10.03 0.20 8.63
C ARG A 135 10.29 1.50 7.89
N VAL A 136 11.32 1.51 7.05
CA VAL A 136 11.74 2.70 6.31
C VAL A 136 11.29 2.58 4.86
N TYR A 137 10.34 3.41 4.47
CA TYR A 137 9.77 3.48 3.13
C TYR A 137 10.44 4.61 2.36
N ASN A 138 11.10 4.27 1.26
CA ASN A 138 11.62 5.25 0.32
C ASN A 138 10.54 5.60 -0.70
N LEU A 139 9.86 6.71 -0.46
CA LEU A 139 8.91 7.30 -1.39
C LEU A 139 9.59 8.32 -2.32
N SER A 140 10.91 8.46 -2.36
CA SER A 140 11.51 9.30 -3.41
C SER A 140 11.64 8.55 -4.73
N SER A 141 11.83 9.29 -5.81
CA SER A 141 12.17 8.73 -7.14
C SER A 141 13.64 8.32 -7.25
N THR A 142 14.45 8.61 -6.22
CA THR A 142 15.88 8.31 -6.19
C THR A 142 16.21 7.31 -5.09
N ARG A 143 17.32 6.60 -5.27
CA ARG A 143 17.87 5.71 -4.25
C ARG A 143 18.31 6.53 -3.04
N VAL A 144 18.10 5.99 -1.85
CA VAL A 144 18.53 6.61 -0.59
C VAL A 144 19.39 5.67 0.23
N ALA A 145 20.32 6.23 1.01
CA ALA A 145 21.04 5.51 2.05
C ALA A 145 20.52 6.00 3.41
N PHE A 146 20.00 5.08 4.21
CA PHE A 146 19.55 5.31 5.57
C PHE A 146 20.61 4.80 6.55
N ALA A 147 21.08 5.69 7.41
CA ALA A 147 22.09 5.40 8.41
C ALA A 147 21.57 5.76 9.80
N ILE A 148 21.83 4.90 10.78
CA ILE A 148 21.34 5.05 12.15
C ILE A 148 22.41 4.60 13.17
N GLY A 149 22.56 5.37 14.25
CA GLY A 149 23.57 5.16 15.30
C GLY A 149 24.87 5.94 15.06
N ASP A 150 25.75 5.94 16.06
CA ASP A 150 27.05 6.64 16.01
C ASP A 150 28.13 5.84 15.27
N THR A 151 28.03 4.51 15.29
CA THR A 151 28.73 3.60 14.37
C THR A 151 27.70 3.11 13.35
N PRO A 152 27.39 3.91 12.32
CA PRO A 152 26.18 3.72 11.54
C PRO A 152 26.25 2.47 10.69
N LYS A 153 25.27 1.58 10.86
CA LYS A 153 24.94 0.62 9.82
C LYS A 153 24.15 1.36 8.74
N VAL A 154 24.63 1.28 7.49
CA VAL A 154 24.03 1.93 6.33
C VAL A 154 23.17 0.94 5.57
N TYR A 155 21.95 1.35 5.23
CA TYR A 155 20.98 0.58 4.47
C TYR A 155 20.64 1.33 3.19
N THR A 156 20.88 0.70 2.05
CA THR A 156 20.44 1.23 0.75
C THR A 156 18.99 0.85 0.52
N ILE A 157 18.15 1.83 0.17
CA ILE A 157 16.72 1.62 -0.08
C ILE A 157 16.40 2.16 -1.46
N GLU A 158 15.99 1.26 -2.36
CA GLU A 158 15.63 1.60 -3.73
C GLU A 158 14.39 2.50 -3.81
N PRO A 159 14.20 3.26 -4.90
CA PRO A 159 12.98 4.03 -5.12
C PRO A 159 11.74 3.16 -4.95
N ARG A 160 10.74 3.66 -4.20
CA ARG A 160 9.46 2.99 -3.97
C ARG A 160 9.59 1.64 -3.26
N ALA A 161 10.68 1.41 -2.53
CA ALA A 161 10.91 0.21 -1.74
C ALA A 161 10.78 0.45 -0.23
N MET A 162 10.70 -0.64 0.54
CA MET A 162 10.71 -0.65 1.99
C MET A 162 11.90 -1.44 2.50
N GLN A 163 12.54 -0.96 3.56
CA GLN A 163 13.56 -1.69 4.31
C GLN A 163 13.18 -1.80 5.78
N LEU A 164 13.20 -3.01 6.32
CA LEU A 164 13.14 -3.25 7.76
C LEU A 164 14.56 -3.12 8.35
N VAL A 165 14.73 -2.17 9.26
CA VAL A 165 15.99 -1.90 9.96
C VAL A 165 15.82 -2.32 11.41
N ARG A 166 16.52 -3.38 11.82
CA ARG A 166 16.51 -3.89 13.20
C ARG A 166 17.68 -3.29 13.98
N GLN A 167 17.42 -2.83 15.20
CA GLN A 167 18.43 -2.31 16.13
C GLN A 167 18.53 -3.16 17.41
N ALA A 168 17.96 -4.37 17.38
CA ALA A 168 17.79 -5.23 18.56
C ALA A 168 19.08 -5.36 19.38
N GLY A 169 18.99 -5.02 20.67
CA GLY A 169 20.06 -5.22 21.66
C GLY A 169 21.17 -4.17 21.67
N LEU A 170 21.12 -3.15 20.81
CA LEU A 170 22.16 -2.12 20.73
C LEU A 170 21.78 -0.79 21.40
N ILE A 171 20.52 -0.64 21.81
CA ILE A 171 19.97 0.65 22.23
C ILE A 171 19.29 0.52 23.60
N GLN A 172 19.72 1.36 24.54
CA GLN A 172 19.07 1.54 25.84
C GLN A 172 17.72 2.29 25.69
N ASP A 173 16.80 2.09 26.64
CA ASP A 173 15.53 2.80 26.62
C ASP A 173 15.73 4.33 26.63
N ARG A 174 14.98 5.03 25.79
CA ARG A 174 15.03 6.50 25.56
C ARG A 174 16.36 7.04 25.05
N GLN A 175 17.28 6.20 24.57
CA GLN A 175 18.52 6.67 23.96
C GLN A 175 18.21 7.50 22.71
N MET A 176 18.96 8.60 22.55
CA MET A 176 18.95 9.40 21.34
C MET A 176 19.94 8.80 20.35
N VAL A 177 19.47 8.44 19.16
CA VAL A 177 20.32 7.92 18.08
C VAL A 177 20.38 8.90 16.92
N LYS A 178 21.58 9.05 16.37
CA LYS A 178 21.79 9.82 15.15
C LYS A 178 21.17 9.10 13.96
N VAL A 179 20.40 9.82 13.17
CA VAL A 179 19.87 9.34 11.88
C VAL A 179 20.30 10.27 10.78
N GLN A 180 20.79 9.67 9.70
CA GLN A 180 21.24 10.36 8.50
C GLN A 180 20.62 9.70 7.28
N ILE A 181 20.15 10.51 6.35
CA ILE A 181 19.67 10.04 5.04
C ILE A 181 20.45 10.78 3.98
N ALA A 182 21.08 10.02 3.08
CA ALA A 182 21.68 10.54 1.87
C ALA A 182 20.85 10.11 0.66
N GLN A 183 20.81 10.95 -0.36
CA GLN A 183 20.17 10.64 -1.65
C GLN A 183 21.20 10.68 -2.76
N ASP A 184 20.93 9.92 -3.81
CA ASP A 184 21.73 9.99 -5.03
C ASP A 184 21.65 11.40 -5.64
N ALA A 185 22.81 11.98 -5.93
CA ALA A 185 22.99 13.28 -6.56
C ALA A 185 24.08 13.18 -7.64
N GLN A 186 24.16 14.14 -8.56
CA GLN A 186 25.13 14.14 -9.67
C GLN A 186 26.57 13.95 -9.15
N GLY A 187 27.11 12.72 -9.26
CA GLY A 187 28.46 12.36 -8.81
C GLY A 187 28.56 11.60 -7.47
N GLY A 188 27.44 11.27 -6.81
CA GLY A 188 27.42 10.40 -5.64
C GLY A 188 26.36 10.76 -4.60
N MET A 189 26.38 10.01 -3.49
CA MET A 189 25.43 10.21 -2.39
C MET A 189 25.68 11.54 -1.67
N SER A 190 24.66 12.38 -1.59
CA SER A 190 24.70 13.65 -0.85
C SER A 190 23.78 13.61 0.35
N LEU A 191 24.22 14.14 1.49
CA LEU A 191 23.42 14.18 2.71
C LEU A 191 22.18 15.05 2.52
N ALA A 192 21.01 14.43 2.65
CA ALA A 192 19.71 15.06 2.43
C ALA A 192 18.95 15.37 3.73
N TYR A 193 19.25 14.64 4.81
CA TYR A 193 18.63 14.82 6.12
C TYR A 193 19.53 14.31 7.25
N ARG A 194 19.45 14.98 8.41
CA ARG A 194 20.11 14.59 9.65
C ARG A 194 19.23 14.97 10.84
N SER A 195 19.07 14.06 11.80
CA SER A 195 18.35 14.33 13.05
C SER A 195 18.81 13.39 14.16
N LEU A 196 18.38 13.68 15.39
CA LEU A 196 18.48 12.78 16.54
C LEU A 196 17.08 12.25 16.83
N TRP A 197 16.94 10.94 16.92
CA TRP A 197 15.66 10.29 17.22
C TRP A 197 15.74 9.59 18.56
N SER A 198 14.72 9.79 19.41
CA SER A 198 14.54 8.94 20.59
C SER A 198 14.07 7.55 20.15
N VAL A 199 14.65 6.53 20.78
CA VAL A 199 14.31 5.12 20.61
C VAL A 199 13.96 4.57 21.98
N GLY A 200 12.80 3.95 22.11
CA GLY A 200 12.42 3.23 23.33
C GLY A 200 12.49 1.72 23.14
N ALA A 201 12.63 0.99 24.24
CA ALA A 201 12.79 -0.46 24.26
C ALA A 201 11.61 -1.23 23.62
N ASP A 202 10.42 -0.67 23.71
CA ASP A 202 9.14 -1.24 23.22
C ASP A 202 8.64 -0.58 21.93
N THR A 203 9.45 0.29 21.32
CA THR A 203 8.99 1.16 20.23
C THR A 203 9.25 0.57 18.86
N ARG A 204 8.29 0.80 17.96
CA ARG A 204 8.37 0.51 16.53
C ARG A 204 8.20 1.82 15.78
N SER A 205 9.03 2.06 14.78
CA SER A 205 8.97 3.32 14.03
C SER A 205 8.73 3.07 12.55
N THR A 206 7.68 3.68 12.01
CA THR A 206 7.47 3.75 10.56
C THR A 206 7.98 5.09 10.04
N VAL A 207 8.85 5.05 9.05
CA VAL A 207 9.51 6.23 8.47
C VAL A 207 9.19 6.30 6.99
N PHE A 208 8.66 7.44 6.53
CA PHE A 208 8.51 7.74 5.11
C PHE A 208 9.51 8.81 4.69
N ILE A 209 10.26 8.51 3.64
CA ILE A 209 11.20 9.42 2.99
C ILE A 209 10.51 9.93 1.73
N LEU A 210 9.99 11.16 1.78
CA LEU A 210 9.28 11.78 0.67
C LEU A 210 10.20 12.77 -0.08
N PRO A 211 10.00 12.94 -1.40
CA PRO A 211 10.66 14.02 -2.12
C PRO A 211 10.20 15.37 -1.54
N ARG A 212 11.12 16.32 -1.42
CA ARG A 212 10.73 17.72 -1.20
C ARG A 212 10.08 18.26 -2.47
N SER A 213 9.20 19.25 -2.32
CA SER A 213 8.63 20.00 -3.43
C SER A 213 9.72 20.50 -4.38
N GLU A 214 9.40 20.58 -5.68
CA GLU A 214 10.32 21.03 -6.73
C GLU A 214 11.12 22.27 -6.31
N GLY A 215 12.44 22.25 -6.57
CA GLY A 215 13.37 23.34 -6.28
C GLY A 215 14.00 23.33 -4.89
N ARG A 216 13.58 22.48 -3.94
CA ARG A 216 14.24 22.37 -2.62
C ARG A 216 15.11 21.13 -2.52
N LYS A 217 16.38 21.31 -2.14
CA LYS A 217 17.30 20.20 -1.84
C LYS A 217 16.85 19.41 -0.58
N GLY A 218 17.09 18.10 -0.60
CA GLY A 218 16.88 17.19 0.52
C GLY A 218 15.55 16.43 0.48
N VAL A 219 15.22 15.77 1.60
CA VAL A 219 14.01 14.96 1.77
C VAL A 219 13.08 15.53 2.83
N LYS A 220 11.78 15.24 2.70
CA LYS A 220 10.83 15.37 3.80
C LYS A 220 10.73 14.03 4.52
N ILE A 221 10.82 14.04 5.84
CA ILE A 221 10.67 12.84 6.66
C ILE A 221 9.37 12.91 7.44
N LEU A 222 8.58 11.85 7.36
CA LEU A 222 7.48 11.58 8.27
C LEU A 222 7.84 10.36 9.11
N LYS A 223 7.83 10.49 10.43
CA LYS A 223 8.11 9.39 11.37
C LYS A 223 6.92 9.21 12.29
N TYR A 224 6.40 7.99 12.34
CA TYR A 224 5.36 7.57 13.29
C TYR A 224 5.98 6.55 14.23
N THR A 225 5.81 6.76 15.53
CA THR A 225 6.31 5.84 16.55
C THR A 225 5.12 5.21 17.23
N GLN A 226 5.03 3.89 17.16
CA GLN A 226 4.07 3.09 17.91
C GLN A 226 4.81 2.49 19.11
N ARG A 227 4.25 2.68 20.31
CA ARG A 227 4.69 1.95 21.50
C ARG A 227 3.87 0.68 21.60
N GLY A 228 4.47 -0.41 22.09
CA GLY A 228 3.71 -1.59 22.42
C GLY A 228 2.63 -1.22 23.42
N ILE A 229 1.38 -1.46 23.07
CA ILE A 229 0.34 -1.71 24.07
C ILE A 229 0.21 -3.22 24.00
N ASP A 230 0.70 -3.89 25.05
CA ASP A 230 0.45 -5.32 25.24
C ASP A 230 -1.06 -5.58 25.38
#